data_AF-A0AAC9RQ69-F1
#
_entry.id   AF-A0AAC9RQ69-F1
#
_cell.length_a   1.000
_cell.length_b   1.000
_cell.length_c   1.000
_cell.angle_alpha   90.00
_cell.angle_beta   90.00
_cell.angle_gamma   90.00
#
_symmetry.space_group_name_H-M   'P 1'
#
loop_
_entity.id
_entity.type
_entity.pdbx_description
1 polymer ?
#
loop_
_entity_poly.entity_id
_entity_poly.type
_entity_poly.pdbx_seq_one_letter_code
_entity_poly.pdbx_strand_id
1 'polypeptide(L)'
;MVIWELILDSAEAAFLEVGVFVGFVLLLFGYINYKKAGDFIGTIERSKKWQPVLGALLGLTPGCGGAIFVMPLFFKEAVTFGTVVATLVATMGDSAFVLIASHPVAYILISILSFGVAIITGYIVDTTDLGPTILSKYKARKKSKEEVDRFHKDVDHTLLQYECQRMGNCKIDFIKHVGHAEGDEIDLLLHHELKGHQSHDTLGYKFTHSSFYLYWILMLVALPLSISLLLQTDVNQLFIPNLGLIVGTLGTIFSIVMMLMSKKFLGDDTHEETELKIMSLKETIIHNAQDTAFVVTWVFVGFLAYEFLVLIIGSGNYAAGEELIEAILLTTGILSILIGATIGLIPGCGPQIIFVALFTRGLIPFAALFANAISQDGDALLPLIAIDRSSALWATIITTIPAIIFGLILYWFEINTTLGGLFH
;
A
#
# COMPACT_ATOMS: atom_id res chain seq x y z
N MET A 1 -4.25 26.56 8.07
CA MET A 1 -5.12 25.49 8.56
C MET A 1 -5.08 25.42 10.07
N VAL A 2 -6.23 25.13 10.67
CA VAL A 2 -6.32 24.73 12.08
C VAL A 2 -5.93 23.25 12.18
N ILE A 3 -5.29 22.82 13.27
CA ILE A 3 -4.92 21.41 13.51
C ILE A 3 -6.08 20.43 13.25
N TRP A 4 -7.30 20.87 13.55
CA TRP A 4 -8.51 20.09 13.30
C TRP A 4 -8.76 19.80 11.83
N GLU A 5 -8.48 20.75 10.93
CA GLU A 5 -8.63 20.57 9.48
C GLU A 5 -7.64 19.51 8.98
N LEU A 6 -6.37 19.57 9.41
CA LEU A 6 -5.35 18.58 9.05
C LEU A 6 -5.77 17.15 9.43
N ILE A 7 -6.40 16.98 10.60
CA ILE A 7 -6.90 15.68 11.07
C ILE A 7 -8.04 15.18 10.18
N LEU A 8 -9.00 16.05 9.86
CA LEU A 8 -10.16 15.66 9.06
C LEU A 8 -9.76 15.37 7.61
N ASP A 9 -8.90 16.19 7.02
CA ASP A 9 -8.42 16.00 5.64
C ASP A 9 -7.59 14.72 5.52
N SER A 10 -6.71 14.45 6.49
CA SER A 10 -5.98 13.18 6.56
C SER A 10 -6.91 11.97 6.70
N ALA A 11 -8.00 12.11 7.46
CA ALA A 11 -8.98 11.05 7.66
C ALA A 11 -9.84 10.82 6.40
N GLU A 12 -10.19 11.88 5.68
CA GLU A 12 -10.89 11.79 4.40
C GLU A 12 -10.03 11.07 3.36
N ALA A 13 -8.80 11.55 3.15
CA ALA A 13 -7.85 10.99 2.19
C ALA A 13 -7.56 9.52 2.49
N ALA A 14 -7.25 9.17 3.75
CA ALA A 14 -6.91 7.80 4.11
C ALA A 14 -8.02 6.78 3.79
N PHE A 15 -9.29 7.17 3.98
CA PHE A 15 -10.41 6.29 3.67
C PHE A 15 -10.77 6.32 2.18
N LEU A 16 -10.97 7.50 1.60
CA LEU A 16 -11.53 7.62 0.24
C LEU A 16 -10.48 7.42 -0.86
N GLU A 17 -9.27 7.94 -0.71
CA GLU A 17 -8.23 7.86 -1.75
C GLU A 17 -7.57 6.49 -1.74
N VAL A 18 -7.23 5.98 -0.54
CA VAL A 18 -6.50 4.71 -0.39
C VAL A 18 -7.41 3.57 0.07
N GLY A 19 -8.16 3.78 1.16
CA GLY A 19 -8.86 2.72 1.87
C GLY A 19 -9.89 1.95 1.05
N VAL A 20 -10.76 2.67 0.37
CA VAL A 20 -11.83 2.10 -0.45
C VAL A 20 -11.25 1.21 -1.54
N PHE A 21 -10.24 1.71 -2.27
CA PHE A 21 -9.60 0.96 -3.34
C PHE A 21 -8.89 -0.30 -2.81
N VAL A 22 -8.07 -0.17 -1.74
CA VAL A 22 -7.42 -1.31 -1.06
C VAL A 22 -8.45 -2.37 -0.69
N GLY A 23 -9.57 -1.97 -0.08
CA GLY A 23 -10.53 -2.95 0.41
C GLY A 23 -11.21 -3.72 -0.71
N PHE A 24 -11.64 -3.07 -1.79
CA PHE A 24 -12.23 -3.77 -2.93
C PHE A 24 -11.22 -4.71 -3.60
N VAL A 25 -9.96 -4.31 -3.68
CA VAL A 25 -8.86 -5.16 -4.18
C VAL A 25 -8.65 -6.40 -3.30
N LEU A 26 -8.54 -6.21 -1.98
CA LEU A 26 -8.34 -7.30 -1.04
C LEU A 26 -9.53 -8.26 -1.05
N LEU A 27 -10.74 -7.73 -1.11
CA LEU A 27 -11.97 -8.51 -1.26
C LEU A 27 -11.98 -9.33 -2.56
N LEU A 28 -11.64 -8.70 -3.69
CA LEU A 28 -11.56 -9.38 -4.99
C LEU A 28 -10.54 -10.51 -4.95
N PHE A 29 -9.34 -10.24 -4.42
CA PHE A 29 -8.29 -11.23 -4.29
C PHE A 29 -8.70 -12.38 -3.36
N GLY A 30 -9.26 -12.06 -2.19
CA GLY A 30 -9.79 -13.03 -1.25
C GLY A 30 -10.85 -13.92 -1.88
N TYR A 31 -11.79 -13.33 -2.62
CA TYR A 31 -12.84 -14.06 -3.33
C TYR A 31 -12.30 -14.97 -4.44
N ILE A 32 -11.36 -14.48 -5.26
CA ILE A 32 -10.71 -15.30 -6.30
C ILE A 32 -9.95 -16.46 -5.66
N ASN A 33 -9.23 -16.19 -4.57
CA ASN A 33 -8.44 -17.19 -3.85
C ASN A 33 -9.33 -18.27 -3.21
N TYR A 34 -10.44 -17.86 -2.58
CA TYR A 34 -11.49 -18.75 -2.07
C TYR A 34 -12.05 -19.64 -3.19
N LYS A 35 -12.44 -19.05 -4.33
CA LYS A 35 -13.03 -19.80 -5.44
C LYS A 35 -12.07 -20.81 -6.07
N LYS A 36 -10.77 -20.50 -6.08
CA LYS A 36 -9.72 -21.37 -6.64
C LYS A 36 -9.03 -22.25 -5.59
N ALA A 37 -9.55 -22.33 -4.37
CA ALA A 37 -8.97 -23.13 -3.29
C ALA A 37 -7.46 -22.89 -3.09
N GLY A 38 -7.01 -21.63 -3.19
CA GLY A 38 -5.58 -21.28 -3.06
C GLY A 38 -4.75 -21.37 -4.35
N ASP A 39 -5.21 -22.08 -5.39
CA ASP A 39 -4.41 -22.33 -6.62
C ASP A 39 -4.15 -21.06 -7.45
N PHE A 40 -4.88 -19.96 -7.17
CA PHE A 40 -4.63 -18.65 -7.78
C PHE A 40 -3.22 -18.15 -7.48
N ILE A 41 -2.80 -18.22 -6.22
CA ILE A 41 -1.47 -17.76 -5.76
C ILE A 41 -0.39 -18.59 -6.44
N GLY A 42 -0.54 -19.92 -6.45
CA GLY A 42 0.39 -20.84 -7.10
C GLY A 42 0.50 -20.66 -8.63
N THR A 43 -0.52 -20.09 -9.29
CA THR A 43 -0.47 -19.78 -10.72
C THR A 43 0.34 -18.51 -11.00
N ILE A 44 0.18 -17.47 -10.18
CA ILE A 44 0.97 -16.23 -10.27
C ILE A 44 2.44 -16.54 -9.94
N GLU A 45 2.67 -17.37 -8.92
CA GLU A 45 4.02 -17.79 -8.52
C GLU A 45 4.76 -18.53 -9.63
N ARG A 46 4.07 -19.31 -10.47
CA ARG A 46 4.67 -20.01 -11.62
C ARG A 46 5.16 -19.06 -12.73
N SER A 47 4.80 -17.79 -12.71
CA SER A 47 5.15 -16.79 -13.73
C SER A 47 6.21 -15.78 -13.27
N LYS A 48 7.12 -16.13 -12.34
CA LYS A 48 8.12 -15.20 -11.73
C LYS A 48 8.85 -14.32 -12.73
N LYS A 49 9.19 -14.85 -13.92
CA LYS A 49 9.92 -14.11 -14.96
C LYS A 49 9.20 -12.88 -15.49
N TRP A 50 7.87 -12.82 -15.47
CA TRP A 50 7.12 -11.68 -16.02
C TRP A 50 6.61 -10.72 -14.94
N GLN A 51 6.77 -11.07 -13.65
CA GLN A 51 6.18 -10.31 -12.56
C GLN A 51 6.69 -8.86 -12.50
N PRO A 52 8.01 -8.55 -12.63
CA PRO A 52 8.47 -7.16 -12.63
C PRO A 52 7.90 -6.30 -13.76
N VAL A 53 7.71 -6.89 -14.95
CA VAL A 53 7.11 -6.19 -16.10
C VAL A 53 5.64 -5.88 -15.84
N LEU A 54 4.88 -6.86 -15.33
CA LEU A 54 3.48 -6.67 -14.96
C LEU A 54 3.33 -5.67 -13.81
N GLY A 55 4.24 -5.71 -12.83
CA GLY A 55 4.31 -4.73 -11.75
C GLY A 55 4.54 -3.33 -12.26
N ALA A 56 5.54 -3.12 -13.13
CA ALA A 56 5.79 -1.82 -13.75
C ALA A 56 4.59 -1.30 -14.55
N LEU A 57 3.89 -2.18 -15.30
CA LEU A 57 2.65 -1.80 -16.01
C LEU A 57 1.53 -1.37 -15.05
N LEU A 58 1.38 -2.04 -13.91
CA LEU A 58 0.43 -1.63 -12.87
C LEU A 58 0.86 -0.29 -12.24
N GLY A 59 2.15 -0.06 -12.04
CA GLY A 59 2.68 1.20 -11.52
C GLY A 59 2.43 2.38 -12.46
N LEU A 60 2.47 2.19 -13.78
CA LEU A 60 2.17 3.24 -14.76
C LEU A 60 0.73 3.76 -14.74
N THR A 61 -0.19 3.06 -14.06
CA THR A 61 -1.57 3.53 -13.96
C THR A 61 -1.60 4.86 -13.20
N PRO A 62 -2.19 5.94 -13.76
CA PRO A 62 -2.32 7.21 -13.05
C PRO A 62 -3.01 7.03 -11.69
N GLY A 63 -2.55 7.78 -10.69
CA GLY A 63 -2.90 7.56 -9.30
C GLY A 63 -1.98 6.53 -8.63
N CYS A 64 -2.30 6.12 -7.40
CA CYS A 64 -1.52 5.15 -6.63
C CYS A 64 -2.14 3.74 -6.62
N GLY A 65 -3.31 3.55 -7.24
CA GLY A 65 -4.11 2.32 -7.15
C GLY A 65 -3.37 1.05 -7.60
N GLY A 66 -2.74 1.05 -8.78
CA GLY A 66 -2.00 -0.13 -9.26
C GLY A 66 -0.82 -0.50 -8.36
N ALA A 67 -0.14 0.49 -7.79
CA ALA A 67 0.96 0.26 -6.84
C ALA A 67 0.46 -0.26 -5.49
N ILE A 68 -0.58 0.36 -4.95
CA ILE A 68 -1.26 -0.08 -3.73
C ILE A 68 -1.72 -1.55 -3.84
N PHE A 69 -2.20 -1.98 -5.01
CA PHE A 69 -2.61 -3.36 -5.26
C PHE A 69 -1.48 -4.37 -5.07
N VAL A 70 -0.23 -4.02 -5.42
CA VAL A 70 0.91 -4.94 -5.40
C VAL A 70 1.47 -5.15 -3.99
N MET A 71 1.40 -4.15 -3.11
CA MET A 71 2.07 -4.20 -1.79
C MET A 71 1.64 -5.37 -0.91
N PRO A 72 0.33 -5.67 -0.73
CA PRO A 72 -0.10 -6.79 0.09
C PRO A 72 0.24 -8.15 -0.52
N LEU A 73 0.42 -8.22 -1.84
CA LEU A 73 0.69 -9.49 -2.54
C LEU A 73 2.08 -10.04 -2.27
N PHE A 74 3.03 -9.19 -1.90
CA PHE A 74 4.39 -9.62 -1.57
C PHE A 74 4.41 -10.49 -0.30
N PHE A 75 3.71 -10.06 0.75
CA PHE A 75 3.62 -10.83 2.00
C PHE A 75 2.74 -12.07 1.87
N LYS A 76 1.83 -12.09 0.89
CA LYS A 76 1.08 -13.29 0.48
C LYS A 76 1.89 -14.22 -0.44
N GLU A 77 3.17 -13.93 -0.67
CA GLU A 77 4.08 -14.69 -1.52
C GLU A 77 3.62 -14.84 -2.99
N ALA A 78 2.66 -14.01 -3.40
CA ALA A 78 2.13 -14.02 -4.76
C ALA A 78 3.06 -13.30 -5.75
N VAL A 79 3.77 -12.27 -5.29
CA VAL A 79 4.72 -11.49 -6.12
C VAL A 79 6.09 -11.40 -5.45
N THR A 80 7.14 -11.23 -6.25
CA THR A 80 8.51 -11.01 -5.74
C THR A 80 8.72 -9.59 -5.19
N PHE A 81 9.79 -9.41 -4.41
CA PHE A 81 10.18 -8.07 -3.96
C PHE A 81 10.62 -7.17 -5.13
N GLY A 82 11.25 -7.72 -6.17
CA GLY A 82 11.56 -6.97 -7.39
C GLY A 82 10.31 -6.50 -8.12
N THR A 83 9.20 -7.22 -8.03
CA THR A 83 7.90 -6.76 -8.54
C THR A 83 7.35 -5.56 -7.76
N VAL A 84 7.48 -5.57 -6.43
CA VAL A 84 7.14 -4.41 -5.58
C VAL A 84 7.97 -3.20 -6.00
N VAL A 85 9.29 -3.36 -6.10
CA VAL A 85 10.20 -2.28 -6.50
C VAL A 85 9.91 -1.76 -7.91
N ALA A 86 9.70 -2.64 -8.89
CA ALA A 86 9.35 -2.24 -10.24
C ALA A 86 8.04 -1.44 -10.29
N THR A 87 7.06 -1.86 -9.51
CA THR A 87 5.77 -1.16 -9.42
C THR A 87 5.94 0.23 -8.81
N LEU A 88 6.74 0.35 -7.74
CA LEU A 88 7.03 1.62 -7.07
C LEU A 88 7.83 2.57 -7.98
N VAL A 89 8.90 2.11 -8.64
CA VAL A 89 9.69 2.94 -9.57
C VAL A 89 8.86 3.48 -10.74
N ALA A 90 7.84 2.74 -11.18
CA ALA A 90 6.98 3.14 -12.29
C ALA A 90 5.85 4.10 -11.89
N THR A 91 5.56 4.25 -10.59
CA THR A 91 4.40 5.01 -10.11
C THR A 91 4.67 6.52 -10.09
N MET A 92 3.68 7.33 -10.44
CA MET A 92 3.72 8.79 -10.28
C MET A 92 2.59 9.32 -9.38
N GLY A 93 1.76 8.45 -8.80
CA GLY A 93 0.64 8.86 -7.96
C GLY A 93 -0.31 9.84 -8.68
N ASP A 94 -0.92 10.74 -7.91
CA ASP A 94 -1.86 11.74 -8.44
C ASP A 94 -1.20 12.86 -9.24
N SER A 95 0.11 13.05 -9.05
CA SER A 95 0.89 14.01 -9.83
C SER A 95 0.86 13.68 -11.34
N ALA A 96 0.63 12.41 -11.69
CA ALA A 96 0.42 11.96 -13.06
C ALA A 96 -0.73 12.74 -13.74
N PHE A 97 -1.85 12.95 -13.07
CA PHE A 97 -2.99 13.67 -13.63
C PHE A 97 -2.68 15.14 -13.89
N VAL A 98 -1.98 15.80 -12.95
CA VAL A 98 -1.55 17.20 -13.10
C VAL A 98 -0.59 17.32 -14.29
N LEU A 99 0.34 16.37 -14.44
CA LEU A 99 1.30 16.38 -15.54
C LEU A 99 0.65 16.03 -16.89
N ILE A 100 -0.34 15.13 -16.92
CA ILE A 100 -1.16 14.85 -18.11
C ILE A 100 -1.89 16.12 -18.56
N ALA A 101 -2.48 16.86 -17.61
CA ALA A 101 -3.25 18.06 -17.91
C ALA A 101 -2.38 19.24 -18.35
N SER A 102 -1.19 19.40 -17.75
CA SER A 102 -0.33 20.56 -17.97
C SER A 102 0.76 20.33 -19.04
N HIS A 103 1.44 19.18 -19.03
CA HIS A 103 2.59 18.86 -19.89
C HIS A 103 2.53 17.38 -20.34
N PRO A 104 1.60 16.99 -21.22
CA PRO A 104 1.37 15.58 -21.58
C PRO A 104 2.57 14.90 -22.23
N VAL A 105 3.40 15.64 -22.95
CA VAL A 105 4.65 15.10 -23.54
C VAL A 105 5.64 14.73 -22.44
N ALA A 106 5.82 15.58 -21.43
CA ALA A 106 6.67 15.29 -20.29
C ALA A 106 6.17 14.06 -19.52
N TYR A 107 4.85 13.92 -19.33
CA TYR A 107 4.26 12.73 -18.73
C TYR A 107 4.58 11.45 -19.49
N ILE A 108 4.42 11.45 -20.82
CA ILE A 108 4.73 10.28 -21.65
C ILE A 108 6.23 9.92 -21.57
N LEU A 109 7.10 10.92 -21.60
CA LEU A 109 8.55 10.72 -21.50
C LEU A 109 8.94 10.13 -20.15
N ILE A 110 8.46 10.70 -19.04
CA ILE A 110 8.72 10.16 -17.70
C ILE A 110 8.18 8.74 -17.61
N SER A 111 6.94 8.48 -18.04
CA SER A 111 6.33 7.15 -18.01
C SER A 111 7.16 6.10 -18.75
N ILE A 112 7.63 6.40 -19.97
CA ILE A 112 8.45 5.46 -20.76
C ILE A 112 9.80 5.22 -20.10
N LEU A 113 10.47 6.28 -19.62
CA LEU A 113 11.77 6.18 -18.98
C LEU A 113 11.66 5.43 -17.64
N SER A 114 10.69 5.78 -16.80
CA SER A 114 10.41 5.11 -15.52
C SER A 114 10.03 3.65 -15.72
N PHE A 115 9.27 3.30 -16.76
CA PHE A 115 8.97 1.91 -17.09
C PHE A 115 10.23 1.09 -17.40
N GLY A 116 11.15 1.66 -18.19
CA GLY A 116 12.45 1.04 -18.47
C GLY A 116 13.29 0.84 -17.21
N VAL A 117 13.41 1.90 -16.39
CA VAL A 117 14.17 1.84 -15.12
C VAL A 117 13.53 0.87 -14.13
N ALA A 118 12.20 0.85 -14.03
CA ALA A 118 11.43 -0.05 -13.17
C ALA A 118 11.71 -1.51 -13.48
N ILE A 119 11.63 -1.90 -14.75
CA ILE A 119 11.88 -3.27 -15.19
C ILE A 119 13.32 -3.68 -14.86
N ILE A 120 14.29 -2.82 -15.19
CA ILE A 120 15.71 -3.09 -14.93
C ILE A 120 15.95 -3.27 -13.44
N THR A 121 15.52 -2.31 -12.62
CA THR A 121 15.69 -2.36 -11.16
C THR A 121 14.98 -3.56 -10.56
N GLY A 122 13.74 -3.86 -10.97
CA GLY A 122 12.98 -4.99 -10.47
C GLY A 122 13.66 -6.34 -10.75
N TYR A 123 14.17 -6.54 -11.97
CA TYR A 123 14.94 -7.75 -12.28
C TYR A 123 16.26 -7.82 -11.52
N ILE A 124 16.97 -6.71 -11.37
CA ILE A 124 18.20 -6.67 -10.56
C ILE A 124 17.89 -7.12 -9.14
N VAL A 125 16.84 -6.57 -8.51
CA VAL A 125 16.43 -6.95 -7.15
C VAL A 125 16.09 -8.43 -7.07
N ASP A 126 15.36 -8.99 -8.04
CA ASP A 126 15.01 -10.42 -8.07
C ASP A 126 16.20 -11.36 -8.29
N THR A 127 17.32 -10.86 -8.83
CA THR A 127 18.58 -11.63 -8.89
C THR A 127 19.34 -11.64 -7.57
N THR A 128 19.00 -10.75 -6.64
CA THR A 128 19.62 -10.71 -5.31
C THR A 128 18.83 -11.55 -4.30
N ASP A 129 19.50 -12.01 -3.24
CA ASP A 129 18.84 -12.68 -2.12
C ASP A 129 18.03 -11.73 -1.21
N LEU A 130 17.88 -10.46 -1.59
CA LEU A 130 17.24 -9.46 -0.75
C LEU A 130 15.76 -9.78 -0.51
N GLY A 131 14.99 -10.08 -1.55
CA GLY A 131 13.57 -10.41 -1.42
C GLY A 131 13.32 -11.60 -0.47
N PRO A 132 13.97 -12.75 -0.68
CA PRO A 132 13.91 -13.90 0.24
C PRO A 132 14.39 -13.55 1.67
N THR A 133 15.43 -12.72 1.80
CA THR A 133 15.96 -12.29 3.11
C THR A 133 14.97 -11.40 3.85
N ILE A 134 14.33 -10.45 3.17
CA ILE A 134 13.30 -9.58 3.75
C ILE A 134 12.12 -10.42 4.22
N LEU A 135 11.62 -11.32 3.37
CA LEU A 135 10.50 -12.18 3.69
C LEU A 135 10.80 -13.14 4.85
N SER A 136 12.00 -13.72 4.89
CA SER A 136 12.40 -14.62 5.99
C SER A 136 12.58 -13.86 7.32
N LYS A 137 13.16 -12.66 7.32
CA LYS A 137 13.25 -11.80 8.51
C LYS A 137 11.88 -11.35 8.99
N TYR A 138 10.99 -11.01 8.07
CA TYR A 138 9.59 -10.70 8.38
C TYR A 138 8.91 -11.88 9.09
N LYS A 139 8.97 -13.08 8.49
CA LYS A 139 8.46 -14.32 9.10
C LYS A 139 9.09 -14.62 10.47
N ALA A 140 10.40 -14.41 10.64
CA ALA A 140 11.08 -14.67 11.90
C ALA A 140 10.69 -13.68 13.02
N ARG A 141 10.58 -12.37 12.73
CA ARG A 141 10.09 -11.36 13.69
C ARG A 141 8.68 -11.68 14.14
N LYS A 142 7.85 -12.14 13.21
CA LYS A 142 6.48 -12.57 13.48
C LYS A 142 6.45 -13.79 14.41
N LYS A 143 7.21 -14.85 14.09
CA LYS A 143 7.36 -16.05 14.94
C LYS A 143 7.82 -15.74 16.36
N SER A 144 8.80 -14.85 16.55
CA SER A 144 9.28 -14.48 17.89
C SER A 144 8.20 -13.76 18.73
N LYS A 145 7.41 -12.89 18.12
CA LYS A 145 6.25 -12.27 18.76
C LYS A 145 5.16 -13.31 19.08
N GLU A 146 4.99 -14.28 18.18
CA GLU A 146 4.12 -15.44 18.39
C GLU A 146 4.66 -16.42 19.45
N GLU A 147 5.95 -16.48 19.77
CA GLU A 147 6.45 -17.30 20.88
C GLU A 147 6.13 -16.65 22.23
N VAL A 148 6.31 -15.33 22.34
CA VAL A 148 6.01 -14.56 23.55
C VAL A 148 4.53 -14.59 23.91
N ASP A 149 3.65 -14.45 22.92
CA ASP A 149 2.20 -14.52 23.14
C ASP A 149 1.68 -15.96 23.35
N ARG A 150 2.45 -16.99 22.96
CA ARG A 150 2.10 -18.42 23.13
C ARG A 150 2.23 -18.85 24.58
N PHE A 151 3.28 -18.36 25.26
CA PHE A 151 3.50 -18.60 26.69
C PHE A 151 2.32 -18.14 27.57
N HIS A 152 1.41 -17.31 27.03
CA HIS A 152 0.24 -16.77 27.73
C HIS A 152 -1.10 -17.50 27.48
N LYS A 153 -1.20 -18.47 26.55
CA LYS A 153 -2.52 -18.88 26.01
C LYS A 153 -2.69 -20.37 25.65
N ASP A 154 -1.96 -21.23 26.33
CA ASP A 154 -1.95 -22.67 26.06
C ASP A 154 -3.23 -23.39 26.55
N VAL A 155 -4.41 -23.16 25.93
CA VAL A 155 -5.61 -24.01 26.06
C VAL A 155 -6.56 -23.92 24.82
N ASP A 156 -6.75 -25.08 24.18
CA ASP A 156 -8.00 -25.67 23.62
C ASP A 156 -8.37 -25.64 22.12
N HIS A 157 -8.45 -26.87 21.56
CA HIS A 157 -8.74 -27.34 20.19
C HIS A 157 -10.21 -27.29 19.71
N THR A 158 -11.05 -26.41 20.23
CA THR A 158 -12.51 -26.51 20.01
C THR A 158 -13.06 -25.69 18.84
N LEU A 159 -12.25 -24.86 18.19
CA LEU A 159 -12.72 -23.75 17.36
C LEU A 159 -13.00 -24.11 15.89
N LEU A 160 -12.09 -24.81 15.20
CA LEU A 160 -12.20 -25.08 13.76
C LEU A 160 -13.42 -25.97 13.44
N GLN A 161 -13.64 -27.00 14.26
CA GLN A 161 -14.74 -27.95 14.07
C GLN A 161 -16.10 -27.34 14.41
N TYR A 162 -16.13 -26.41 15.38
CA TYR A 162 -17.32 -25.64 15.75
C TYR A 162 -17.76 -24.68 14.64
N GLU A 163 -16.81 -23.95 14.03
CA GLU A 163 -17.11 -23.00 12.94
C GLU A 163 -17.59 -23.70 11.67
N CYS A 164 -16.98 -24.83 11.32
CA CYS A 164 -17.41 -25.66 10.19
C CYS A 164 -18.84 -26.21 10.35
N GLN A 165 -19.21 -26.68 11.55
CA GLN A 165 -20.57 -27.19 11.80
C GLN A 165 -21.64 -26.11 11.77
N ARG A 166 -21.33 -24.88 12.22
CA ARG A 166 -22.32 -23.80 12.34
C ARG A 166 -22.60 -23.08 11.01
N MET A 167 -21.70 -23.16 10.03
CA MET A 167 -21.81 -22.39 8.78
C MET A 167 -22.41 -23.16 7.58
N GLY A 168 -22.67 -24.46 7.69
CA GLY A 168 -23.52 -25.25 6.77
C GLY A 168 -23.02 -25.44 5.32
N ASN A 169 -22.02 -24.68 4.86
CA ASN A 169 -21.51 -24.65 3.48
C ASN A 169 -19.98 -24.79 3.40
N CYS A 170 -19.36 -25.57 4.30
CA CYS A 170 -17.93 -25.84 4.21
C CYS A 170 -17.68 -26.97 3.20
N LYS A 171 -16.71 -26.78 2.29
CA LYS A 171 -16.22 -27.85 1.41
C LYS A 171 -15.22 -28.70 2.20
N ILE A 172 -15.73 -29.70 2.93
CA ILE A 172 -14.92 -30.62 3.72
C ILE A 172 -14.25 -31.69 2.83
N ASP A 173 -14.77 -31.91 1.61
CA ASP A 173 -14.21 -32.88 0.68
C ASP A 173 -12.94 -32.32 0.01
N PHE A 174 -11.79 -32.85 0.42
CA PHE A 174 -10.40 -32.54 0.01
C PHE A 174 -9.73 -31.38 0.74
N ILE A 175 -9.25 -31.66 1.95
CA ILE A 175 -8.24 -30.84 2.61
C ILE A 175 -6.89 -31.14 1.94
N LYS A 176 -6.33 -30.15 1.24
CA LYS A 176 -4.94 -30.17 0.78
C LYS A 176 -4.17 -29.22 1.68
N HIS A 177 -3.77 -29.73 2.84
CA HIS A 177 -2.90 -29.05 3.82
C HIS A 177 -1.71 -28.39 3.09
N VAL A 178 -1.48 -27.11 3.34
CA VAL A 178 -0.47 -26.34 2.60
C VAL A 178 0.92 -26.59 3.19
N GLY A 179 1.58 -27.65 2.71
CA GLY A 179 2.97 -27.94 3.05
C GLY A 179 3.20 -28.96 4.17
N HIS A 180 2.14 -29.62 4.64
CA HIS A 180 2.18 -30.80 5.53
C HIS A 180 1.03 -31.77 5.18
N ALA A 181 0.96 -32.92 5.83
CA ALA A 181 -0.14 -33.89 5.71
C ALA A 181 -0.93 -33.97 7.02
N GLU A 182 -2.25 -34.22 6.93
CA GLU A 182 -3.12 -34.36 8.10
C GLU A 182 -2.61 -35.44 9.05
N GLY A 183 -2.35 -35.07 10.30
CA GLY A 183 -1.83 -35.94 11.36
C GLY A 183 -0.32 -36.18 11.37
N ASP A 184 0.48 -35.42 10.62
CA ASP A 184 1.95 -35.48 10.73
C ASP A 184 2.50 -34.67 11.94
N GLU A 185 3.78 -34.82 12.27
CA GLU A 185 4.38 -34.12 13.41
C GLU A 185 4.33 -32.59 13.26
N ILE A 186 4.31 -32.08 12.02
CA ILE A 186 4.24 -30.64 11.70
C ILE A 186 2.79 -30.14 11.87
N ASP A 187 1.82 -30.95 11.48
CA ASP A 187 0.37 -30.79 11.70
C ASP A 187 0.07 -30.70 13.20
N LEU A 188 0.56 -31.65 14.01
CA LEU A 188 0.42 -31.64 15.47
C LEU A 188 1.14 -30.47 16.16
N LEU A 189 2.28 -30.01 15.61
CA LEU A 189 3.00 -28.81 16.08
C LEU A 189 2.29 -27.51 15.69
N LEU A 190 1.57 -27.47 14.57
CA LEU A 190 0.84 -26.29 14.08
C LEU A 190 -0.58 -26.18 14.65
N HIS A 191 -1.24 -27.29 14.96
CA HIS A 191 -2.65 -27.30 15.38
C HIS A 191 -2.89 -27.09 16.89
N HIS A 192 -1.89 -27.15 17.76
CA HIS A 192 -2.05 -26.83 19.19
C HIS A 192 -2.02 -25.32 19.51
N GLU A 193 -2.04 -24.45 18.51
CA GLU A 193 -1.69 -23.03 18.66
C GLU A 193 -2.72 -22.10 18.02
N LEU A 194 -3.93 -22.04 18.59
CA LEU A 194 -4.96 -21.08 18.19
C LEU A 194 -4.49 -19.63 18.41
N LYS A 195 -3.91 -19.06 17.36
CA LYS A 195 -3.58 -17.64 17.23
C LYS A 195 -4.34 -17.03 16.08
N GLY A 196 -4.75 -15.78 16.27
CA GLY A 196 -5.59 -15.02 15.32
C GLY A 196 -7.05 -14.99 15.73
N HIS A 197 -7.61 -16.11 16.18
CA HIS A 197 -8.98 -16.14 16.68
C HIS A 197 -9.10 -15.59 18.10
N GLN A 198 -9.82 -14.48 18.23
CA GLN A 198 -10.37 -14.11 19.53
C GLN A 198 -11.45 -15.13 19.89
N SER A 199 -11.53 -15.56 21.15
CA SER A 199 -12.63 -16.44 21.56
C SER A 199 -13.97 -15.79 21.22
N HIS A 200 -14.95 -16.59 20.79
CA HIS A 200 -16.26 -16.10 20.36
C HIS A 200 -16.95 -15.22 21.42
N ASP A 201 -16.58 -15.39 22.69
CA ASP A 201 -17.13 -14.61 23.80
C ASP A 201 -16.54 -13.22 23.95
N THR A 202 -15.41 -12.94 23.32
CA THR A 202 -14.82 -11.61 23.33
C THR A 202 -15.70 -10.59 22.61
N LEU A 203 -15.68 -9.37 23.13
CA LEU A 203 -16.38 -8.25 22.53
C LEU A 203 -15.85 -7.94 21.11
N GLY A 204 -14.54 -8.11 20.88
CA GLY A 204 -13.92 -7.86 19.58
C GLY A 204 -14.34 -8.86 18.50
N TYR A 205 -14.43 -10.16 18.81
CA TYR A 205 -14.96 -11.17 17.90
C TYR A 205 -16.42 -10.85 17.53
N LYS A 206 -17.27 -10.65 18.55
CA LYS A 206 -18.69 -10.33 18.36
C LYS A 206 -18.88 -9.08 17.53
N PHE A 207 -18.11 -8.03 17.79
CA PHE A 207 -18.15 -6.79 17.01
C PHE A 207 -17.77 -7.06 15.55
N THR A 208 -16.56 -7.55 15.28
CA THR A 208 -16.05 -7.72 13.91
C THR A 208 -16.94 -8.63 13.06
N HIS A 209 -17.47 -9.72 13.63
CA HIS A 209 -18.34 -10.67 12.92
C HIS A 209 -19.78 -10.18 12.75
N SER A 210 -20.18 -9.13 13.48
CA SER A 210 -21.51 -8.51 13.37
C SER A 210 -21.48 -7.11 12.75
N SER A 211 -20.32 -6.51 12.50
CA SER A 211 -20.20 -5.17 11.94
C SER A 211 -19.56 -5.16 10.55
N PHE A 212 -18.97 -6.27 10.09
CA PHE A 212 -18.31 -6.35 8.78
C PHE A 212 -19.24 -5.96 7.62
N TYR A 213 -20.54 -6.27 7.68
CA TYR A 213 -21.48 -5.88 6.62
C TYR A 213 -21.70 -4.36 6.60
N LEU A 214 -21.72 -3.69 7.76
CA LEU A 214 -21.80 -2.23 7.82
C LEU A 214 -20.55 -1.60 7.21
N TYR A 215 -19.38 -2.20 7.48
CA TYR A 215 -18.12 -1.75 6.90
C TYR A 215 -18.13 -1.85 5.37
N TRP A 216 -18.57 -2.99 4.81
CA TRP A 216 -18.68 -3.15 3.36
C TRP A 216 -19.76 -2.29 2.72
N ILE A 217 -20.88 -2.04 3.41
CA ILE A 217 -21.90 -1.08 2.94
C ILE A 217 -21.30 0.33 2.88
N LEU A 218 -20.57 0.75 3.91
CA LEU A 218 -19.89 2.05 3.93
C LEU A 218 -18.89 2.18 2.78
N MET A 219 -18.08 1.15 2.55
CA MET A 219 -17.14 1.07 1.42
C MET A 219 -17.86 1.15 0.07
N LEU A 220 -18.98 0.46 -0.09
CA LEU A 220 -19.79 0.48 -1.31
C LEU A 220 -20.40 1.86 -1.59
N VAL A 221 -20.83 2.55 -0.54
CA VAL A 221 -21.32 3.95 -0.63
C VAL A 221 -20.18 4.92 -0.93
N ALA A 222 -18.98 4.66 -0.43
CA ALA A 222 -17.81 5.48 -0.66
C ALA A 222 -17.20 5.28 -2.05
N LEU A 223 -17.38 4.11 -2.68
CA LEU A 223 -16.79 3.78 -3.98
C LEU A 223 -17.05 4.82 -5.09
N PRO A 224 -18.28 5.35 -5.30
CA PRO A 224 -18.50 6.41 -6.27
C PRO A 224 -17.73 7.71 -5.95
N LEU A 225 -17.56 8.04 -4.66
CA LEU A 225 -16.80 9.22 -4.22
C LEU A 225 -15.30 9.01 -4.49
N SER A 226 -14.77 7.84 -4.13
CA SER A 226 -13.38 7.46 -4.42
C SER A 226 -13.09 7.46 -5.93
N ILE A 227 -14.00 6.93 -6.76
CA ILE A 227 -13.88 6.99 -8.22
C ILE A 227 -13.91 8.44 -8.71
N SER A 228 -14.74 9.29 -8.10
CA SER A 228 -14.80 10.73 -8.45
C SER A 228 -13.51 11.48 -8.08
N LEU A 229 -12.92 11.16 -6.91
CA LEU A 229 -11.61 11.67 -6.50
C LEU A 229 -10.50 11.25 -7.47
N LEU A 230 -10.49 9.99 -7.91
CA LEU A 230 -9.56 9.52 -8.96
C LEU A 230 -9.73 10.27 -10.30
N LEU A 231 -10.93 10.78 -10.57
CA LEU A 231 -11.21 11.64 -11.72
C LEU A 231 -10.97 13.13 -11.45
N GLN A 232 -10.25 13.45 -10.36
CA GLN A 232 -9.97 14.82 -9.89
C GLN A 232 -11.21 15.71 -9.71
N THR A 233 -12.34 15.10 -9.40
CA THR A 233 -13.57 15.83 -9.08
C THR A 233 -13.61 16.10 -7.58
N ASP A 234 -13.83 17.36 -7.20
CA ASP A 234 -14.00 17.74 -5.80
C ASP A 234 -15.32 17.18 -5.25
N VAL A 235 -15.21 16.11 -4.46
CA VAL A 235 -16.34 15.40 -3.85
C VAL A 235 -17.05 16.21 -2.77
N ASN A 236 -16.40 17.22 -2.19
CA ASN A 236 -16.96 18.08 -1.16
C ASN A 236 -17.80 19.22 -1.73
N GLN A 237 -17.68 19.48 -3.04
CA GLN A 237 -18.48 20.46 -3.78
C GLN A 237 -19.61 19.82 -4.63
N LEU A 238 -19.83 18.51 -4.49
CA LEU A 238 -20.94 17.81 -5.14
C LEU A 238 -22.31 18.28 -4.62
N PHE A 239 -23.38 17.68 -5.16
CA PHE A 239 -24.77 17.97 -4.77
C PHE A 239 -25.02 17.97 -3.25
N ILE A 240 -24.29 17.14 -2.51
CA ILE A 240 -24.27 17.16 -1.05
C ILE A 240 -22.92 17.76 -0.61
N PRO A 241 -22.90 18.95 0.02
CA PRO A 241 -21.67 19.59 0.44
C PRO A 241 -20.99 18.78 1.57
N ASN A 242 -19.67 18.72 1.55
CA ASN A 242 -18.82 18.00 2.51
C ASN A 242 -19.12 16.49 2.60
N LEU A 243 -19.71 15.91 1.56
CA LEU A 243 -20.04 14.48 1.56
C LEU A 243 -18.78 13.61 1.63
N GLY A 244 -17.71 14.01 0.94
CA GLY A 244 -16.40 13.36 1.00
C GLY A 244 -15.87 13.33 2.43
N LEU A 245 -15.75 14.51 3.05
CA LEU A 245 -15.30 14.69 4.43
C LEU A 245 -16.11 13.83 5.41
N ILE A 246 -17.44 13.83 5.31
CA ILE A 246 -18.30 13.05 6.21
C ILE A 246 -18.08 11.55 6.04
N VAL A 247 -18.13 11.04 4.80
CA VAL A 247 -17.98 9.60 4.52
C VAL A 247 -16.57 9.14 4.85
N GLY A 248 -15.56 9.92 4.48
CA GLY A 248 -14.15 9.66 4.73
C GLY A 248 -13.82 9.62 6.23
N THR A 249 -14.25 10.64 6.98
CA THR A 249 -14.01 10.68 8.44
C THR A 249 -14.73 9.53 9.16
N LEU A 250 -16.00 9.25 8.82
CA LEU A 250 -16.75 8.12 9.39
C LEU A 250 -16.08 6.78 9.05
N GLY A 251 -15.61 6.63 7.82
CA GLY A 251 -14.87 5.45 7.35
C GLY A 251 -13.56 5.23 8.10
N THR A 252 -12.75 6.29 8.28
CA THR A 252 -11.50 6.21 9.05
C THR A 252 -11.77 5.90 10.53
N ILE A 253 -12.77 6.54 11.15
CA ILE A 253 -13.15 6.22 12.54
C ILE A 253 -13.57 4.76 12.66
N PHE A 254 -14.40 4.27 11.73
CA PHE A 254 -14.83 2.88 11.74
C PHE A 254 -13.66 1.93 11.50
N SER A 255 -12.72 2.25 10.61
CA SER A 255 -11.48 1.50 10.41
C SER A 255 -10.63 1.41 11.69
N ILE A 256 -10.46 2.53 12.40
CA ILE A 256 -9.75 2.55 13.69
C ILE A 256 -10.45 1.62 14.69
N VAL A 257 -11.77 1.76 14.84
CA VAL A 257 -12.54 0.90 15.76
C VAL A 257 -12.44 -0.58 15.34
N MET A 258 -12.57 -0.89 14.05
CA MET A 258 -12.43 -2.25 13.51
C MET A 258 -11.04 -2.83 13.78
N MET A 259 -9.97 -2.05 13.61
CA MET A 259 -8.60 -2.47 13.91
C MET A 259 -8.39 -2.71 15.41
N LEU A 260 -8.89 -1.82 16.27
CA LEU A 260 -8.81 -2.00 17.73
C LEU A 260 -9.58 -3.25 18.16
N MET A 261 -10.77 -3.48 17.60
CA MET A 261 -11.62 -4.61 17.93
C MET A 261 -11.12 -5.92 17.35
N SER A 262 -10.49 -5.93 16.18
CA SER A 262 -9.85 -7.13 15.62
C SER A 262 -8.59 -7.53 16.38
N LYS A 263 -8.02 -6.62 17.20
CA LYS A 263 -6.69 -6.76 17.83
C LYS A 263 -5.59 -7.03 16.80
N LYS A 264 -5.85 -6.76 15.52
CA LYS A 264 -4.91 -6.93 14.42
C LYS A 264 -4.02 -5.68 14.38
N PHE A 265 -3.11 -5.60 15.35
CA PHE A 265 -2.19 -4.46 15.44
C PHE A 265 -0.92 -4.67 14.63
N LEU A 266 -0.54 -5.92 14.26
CA LEU A 266 0.77 -6.27 13.66
C LEU A 266 0.92 -7.79 13.34
N GLY A 267 0.02 -8.44 12.60
CA GLY A 267 0.21 -9.86 12.24
C GLY A 267 -0.50 -10.28 10.95
N ASP A 268 0.18 -11.04 10.07
CA ASP A 268 -0.55 -11.81 9.05
C ASP A 268 -1.45 -12.85 9.71
N ASP A 269 -2.29 -13.38 8.85
CA ASP A 269 -3.08 -14.56 9.09
C ASP A 269 -2.21 -15.71 9.60
N THR A 270 -2.73 -16.48 10.55
CA THR A 270 -2.18 -17.80 10.87
C THR A 270 -2.47 -18.80 9.74
N HIS A 271 -1.82 -19.96 9.78
CA HIS A 271 -2.06 -21.01 8.79
C HIS A 271 -3.55 -21.40 8.79
N GLU A 272 -4.13 -21.55 9.98
CA GLU A 272 -5.56 -21.81 10.18
C GLU A 272 -6.47 -20.68 9.67
N GLU A 273 -6.14 -19.40 9.91
CA GLU A 273 -6.91 -18.28 9.34
C GLU A 273 -6.85 -18.27 7.80
N THR A 274 -5.70 -18.64 7.23
CA THR A 274 -5.54 -18.76 5.77
C THR A 274 -6.41 -19.89 5.23
N GLU A 275 -6.45 -21.04 5.91
CA GLU A 275 -7.30 -22.16 5.57
C GLU A 275 -8.79 -21.83 5.73
N LEU A 276 -9.19 -21.17 6.82
CA LEU A 276 -10.57 -20.72 7.03
C LEU A 276 -11.04 -19.72 5.96
N LYS A 277 -10.17 -18.80 5.54
CA LYS A 277 -10.43 -17.90 4.41
C LYS A 277 -10.63 -18.66 3.10
N ILE A 278 -10.01 -19.82 2.93
CA ILE A 278 -10.17 -20.70 1.75
C ILE A 278 -11.44 -21.56 1.88
N MET A 279 -11.84 -21.93 3.10
CA MET A 279 -12.97 -22.82 3.38
C MET A 279 -14.32 -22.09 3.44
N SER A 280 -14.36 -20.85 3.94
CA SER A 280 -15.59 -20.09 4.18
C SER A 280 -15.55 -18.70 3.54
N LEU A 281 -16.46 -18.45 2.58
CA LEU A 281 -16.62 -17.13 1.95
C LEU A 281 -16.92 -16.03 2.98
N LYS A 282 -17.71 -16.35 4.00
CA LYS A 282 -18.06 -15.39 5.06
C LYS A 282 -16.79 -14.96 5.80
N GLU A 283 -15.92 -15.91 6.12
CA GLU A 283 -14.68 -15.66 6.84
C GLU A 283 -13.69 -14.89 5.97
N THR A 284 -13.62 -15.20 4.67
CA THR A 284 -12.91 -14.39 3.69
C THR A 284 -13.33 -12.92 3.75
N ILE A 285 -14.64 -12.64 3.76
CA ILE A 285 -15.17 -11.27 3.73
C ILE A 285 -14.90 -10.53 5.05
N ILE A 286 -15.03 -11.21 6.20
CA ILE A 286 -14.77 -10.63 7.53
C ILE A 286 -13.30 -10.25 7.67
N HIS A 287 -12.39 -11.18 7.38
CA HIS A 287 -10.98 -10.89 7.50
C HIS A 287 -10.49 -9.85 6.49
N ASN A 288 -11.00 -9.84 5.25
CA ASN A 288 -10.65 -8.77 4.31
C ASN A 288 -11.10 -7.39 4.84
N ALA A 289 -12.23 -7.30 5.55
CA ALA A 289 -12.63 -6.04 6.20
C ALA A 289 -11.64 -5.63 7.30
N GLN A 290 -11.18 -6.58 8.12
CA GLN A 290 -10.17 -6.34 9.16
C GLN A 290 -8.82 -5.93 8.57
N ASP A 291 -8.37 -6.59 7.49
CA ASP A 291 -7.13 -6.27 6.77
C ASP A 291 -7.19 -4.87 6.17
N THR A 292 -8.33 -4.52 5.58
CA THR A 292 -8.56 -3.17 5.02
C THR A 292 -8.54 -2.12 6.12
N ALA A 293 -9.27 -2.34 7.23
CA ALA A 293 -9.34 -1.40 8.34
C ALA A 293 -7.97 -1.15 8.99
N PHE A 294 -7.14 -2.20 9.07
CA PHE A 294 -5.75 -2.08 9.50
C PHE A 294 -4.93 -1.17 8.58
N VAL A 295 -4.99 -1.41 7.27
CA VAL A 295 -4.27 -0.58 6.28
C VAL A 295 -4.75 0.87 6.35
N VAL A 296 -6.06 1.13 6.33
CA VAL A 296 -6.64 2.48 6.42
C VAL A 296 -6.16 3.23 7.66
N THR A 297 -6.14 2.57 8.80
CA THR A 297 -5.73 3.21 10.07
C THR A 297 -4.27 3.67 10.01
N TRP A 298 -3.38 2.86 9.46
CA TRP A 298 -1.97 3.22 9.32
C TRP A 298 -1.70 4.23 8.21
N VAL A 299 -2.46 4.19 7.12
CA VAL A 299 -2.44 5.22 6.08
C VAL A 299 -2.83 6.57 6.69
N PHE A 300 -3.91 6.62 7.48
CA PHE A 300 -4.31 7.82 8.22
C PHE A 300 -3.21 8.35 9.12
N VAL A 301 -2.55 7.48 9.90
CA VAL A 301 -1.40 7.87 10.74
C VAL A 301 -0.25 8.41 9.89
N GLY A 302 0.00 7.83 8.70
CA GLY A 302 1.02 8.28 7.76
C GLY A 302 0.75 9.68 7.21
N PHE A 303 -0.46 9.92 6.69
CA PHE A 303 -0.88 11.25 6.22
C PHE A 303 -0.81 12.28 7.34
N LEU A 304 -1.35 11.94 8.51
CA LEU A 304 -1.32 12.85 9.65
C LEU A 304 0.11 13.19 10.07
N ALA A 305 1.03 12.22 10.07
CA ALA A 305 2.44 12.45 10.38
C ALA A 305 3.13 13.37 9.35
N TYR A 306 2.81 13.23 8.07
CA TYR A 306 3.29 14.13 7.02
C TYR A 306 2.77 15.56 7.24
N GLU A 307 1.47 15.73 7.45
CA GLU A 307 0.85 17.03 7.70
C GLU A 307 1.45 17.75 8.92
N PHE A 308 1.68 17.00 10.01
CA PHE A 308 2.36 17.54 11.18
C PHE A 308 3.84 17.86 10.93
N LEU A 309 4.53 17.08 10.09
CA LEU A 309 5.91 17.37 9.72
C LEU A 309 6.01 18.72 9.01
N VAL A 310 5.15 18.97 8.01
CA VAL A 310 5.08 20.26 7.30
C VAL A 310 4.79 21.40 8.27
N LEU A 311 3.82 21.21 9.18
CA LEU A 311 3.50 22.20 10.20
C LEU A 311 4.68 22.51 11.14
N ILE A 312 5.44 21.49 11.55
CA ILE A 312 6.62 21.64 12.41
C ILE A 312 7.74 22.38 11.68
N ILE A 313 8.00 22.02 10.42
CA ILE A 313 8.98 22.69 9.56
C ILE A 313 8.66 24.19 9.45
N GLY A 314 7.38 24.53 9.28
CA GLY A 314 6.89 25.90 9.25
C GLY A 314 6.78 26.60 10.61
N SER A 315 7.36 26.03 11.69
CA SER A 315 7.30 26.57 13.05
C SER A 315 5.87 26.84 13.55
N GLY A 316 4.91 25.99 13.16
CA GLY A 316 3.49 26.12 13.49
C GLY A 316 2.66 26.87 12.45
N ASN A 317 3.27 27.37 11.36
CA ASN A 317 2.57 27.92 10.21
C ASN A 317 2.73 27.00 9.00
N TYR A 318 1.63 26.33 8.60
CA TYR A 318 1.64 25.37 7.51
C TYR A 318 2.15 25.96 6.18
N ALA A 319 1.67 27.15 5.81
CA ALA A 319 2.07 27.82 4.57
C ALA A 319 3.57 28.16 4.56
N ALA A 320 4.15 28.50 5.72
CA ALA A 320 5.58 28.71 5.83
C ALA A 320 6.38 27.40 5.70
N GLY A 321 5.78 26.27 6.11
CA GLY A 321 6.36 24.94 5.91
C GLY A 321 6.41 24.57 4.42
N GLU A 322 5.32 24.78 3.70
CA GLU A 322 5.27 24.61 2.24
C GLU A 322 6.27 25.52 1.51
N GLU A 323 6.31 26.80 1.88
CA GLU A 323 7.26 27.76 1.29
C GLU A 323 8.72 27.35 1.52
N LEU A 324 9.05 26.79 2.69
CA LEU A 324 10.41 26.29 2.95
C LEU A 324 10.73 25.06 2.10
N ILE A 325 9.78 24.15 1.93
CA ILE A 325 9.94 23.00 1.04
C ILE A 325 10.17 23.50 -0.39
N GLU A 326 9.35 24.40 -0.89
CA GLU A 326 9.53 25.03 -2.21
C GLU A 326 10.91 25.72 -2.34
N ALA A 327 11.35 26.45 -1.32
CA ALA A 327 12.64 27.15 -1.35
C ALA A 327 13.85 26.18 -1.45
N ILE A 328 13.79 25.04 -0.75
CA ILE A 328 14.82 23.98 -0.84
C ILE A 328 14.82 23.36 -2.25
N LEU A 329 13.65 23.24 -2.88
CA LEU A 329 13.48 22.67 -4.21
C LEU A 329 14.02 23.56 -5.34
N LEU A 330 14.06 24.87 -5.14
CA LEU A 330 14.61 25.83 -6.11
C LEU A 330 16.14 25.86 -6.17
N THR A 331 16.81 24.97 -5.44
CA THR A 331 18.27 24.82 -5.56
C THR A 331 18.66 24.38 -6.97
N THR A 332 19.57 25.12 -7.59
CA THR A 332 20.00 24.84 -8.97
C THR A 332 21.03 23.72 -9.03
N GLY A 333 21.12 23.05 -10.18
CA GLY A 333 22.26 22.17 -10.45
C GLY A 333 21.98 20.71 -10.14
N ILE A 334 23.07 19.94 -10.00
CA ILE A 334 23.06 18.55 -9.54
C ILE A 334 22.32 18.38 -8.20
N LEU A 335 22.33 19.41 -7.36
CA LEU A 335 21.70 19.38 -6.05
C LEU A 335 20.17 19.20 -6.14
N SER A 336 19.53 19.74 -7.17
CA SER A 336 18.08 19.56 -7.43
C SER A 336 17.69 18.09 -7.61
N ILE A 337 18.58 17.28 -8.18
CA ILE A 337 18.35 15.84 -8.44
C ILE A 337 18.47 15.06 -7.14
N LEU A 338 19.49 15.37 -6.33
CA LEU A 338 19.69 14.73 -5.03
C LEU A 338 18.55 15.08 -4.08
N ILE A 339 18.13 16.34 -4.07
CA ILE A 339 16.96 16.80 -3.30
C ILE A 339 15.68 16.16 -3.86
N GLY A 340 15.54 16.09 -5.19
CA GLY A 340 14.50 15.34 -5.90
C GLY A 340 14.29 13.94 -5.38
N ALA A 341 15.35 13.14 -5.43
CA ALA A 341 15.34 11.77 -4.95
C ALA A 341 15.12 11.71 -3.43
N THR A 342 15.76 12.59 -2.65
CA THR A 342 15.64 12.56 -1.17
C THR A 342 14.24 12.94 -0.69
N ILE A 343 13.60 13.93 -1.31
CA ILE A 343 12.20 14.28 -1.00
C ILE A 343 11.25 13.19 -1.49
N GLY A 344 11.62 12.45 -2.54
CA GLY A 344 10.97 11.22 -2.97
C GLY A 344 10.78 10.18 -1.86
N LEU A 345 11.68 10.15 -0.88
CA LEU A 345 11.59 9.26 0.28
C LEU A 345 10.35 9.53 1.16
N ILE A 346 9.76 10.72 1.05
CA ILE A 346 8.60 11.11 1.84
C ILE A 346 7.35 10.52 1.18
N PRO A 347 6.62 9.60 1.85
CA PRO A 347 5.39 9.05 1.30
C PRO A 347 4.33 10.13 1.13
N GLY A 348 3.44 9.93 0.15
CA GLY A 348 2.40 10.89 -0.21
C GLY A 348 2.53 11.38 -1.65
N CYS A 349 1.47 11.98 -2.20
CA CYS A 349 1.51 12.67 -3.50
C CYS A 349 1.91 14.15 -3.39
N GLY A 350 1.75 14.77 -2.22
CA GLY A 350 2.00 16.20 -1.97
C GLY A 350 3.37 16.72 -2.44
N PRO A 351 4.50 16.15 -1.96
CA PRO A 351 5.83 16.60 -2.39
C PRO A 351 6.01 16.53 -3.91
N GLN A 352 5.53 15.46 -4.55
CA GLN A 352 5.63 15.28 -6.00
C GLN A 352 4.78 16.29 -6.80
N ILE A 353 3.60 16.68 -6.28
CA ILE A 353 2.79 17.74 -6.90
C ILE A 353 3.54 19.08 -6.90
N ILE A 354 4.29 19.39 -5.83
CA ILE A 354 5.14 20.58 -5.79
C ILE A 354 6.24 20.50 -6.87
N PHE A 355 6.87 19.34 -7.08
CA PHE A 355 7.83 19.14 -8.18
C PHE A 355 7.19 19.38 -9.55
N VAL A 356 6.01 18.82 -9.81
CA VAL A 356 5.29 19.05 -11.07
C VAL A 356 5.00 20.53 -11.24
N ALA A 357 4.52 21.22 -10.21
CA ALA A 357 4.23 22.65 -10.25
C ALA A 357 5.49 23.50 -10.55
N LEU A 358 6.61 23.25 -9.87
CA LEU A 358 7.86 23.95 -10.11
C LEU A 358 8.39 23.69 -11.53
N PHE A 359 8.26 22.47 -12.03
CA PHE A 359 8.65 22.11 -13.39
C PHE A 359 7.78 22.83 -14.43
N THR A 360 6.46 22.87 -14.22
CA THR A 360 5.53 23.58 -15.12
C THR A 360 5.79 25.09 -15.20
N ARG A 361 6.41 25.66 -14.16
CA ARG A 361 6.84 27.07 -14.10
C ARG A 361 8.25 27.28 -14.68
N GLY A 362 8.92 26.23 -15.14
CA GLY A 362 10.29 26.28 -15.67
C GLY A 362 11.36 26.51 -14.59
N LEU A 363 11.06 26.21 -13.32
CA LEU A 363 11.94 26.51 -12.19
C LEU A 363 12.88 25.36 -11.83
N ILE A 364 12.52 24.12 -12.18
CA ILE A 364 13.37 22.93 -11.98
C ILE A 364 13.57 22.17 -13.30
N PRO A 365 14.72 21.50 -13.48
CA PRO A 365 14.99 20.71 -14.68
C PRO A 365 14.14 19.44 -14.75
N PHE A 366 13.91 18.92 -15.95
CA PHE A 366 13.20 17.67 -16.17
C PHE A 366 13.85 16.51 -15.42
N ALA A 367 15.17 16.48 -15.36
CA ALA A 367 15.92 15.47 -14.62
C ALA A 367 15.60 15.44 -13.10
N ALA A 368 15.31 16.59 -12.49
CA ALA A 368 14.93 16.65 -11.07
C ALA A 368 13.51 16.11 -10.86
N LEU A 369 12.57 16.48 -11.74
CA LEU A 369 11.21 15.91 -11.73
C LEU A 369 11.26 14.39 -11.94
N PHE A 370 12.07 13.90 -12.88
CA PHE A 370 12.23 12.48 -13.15
C PHE A 370 12.84 11.72 -11.98
N ALA A 371 13.88 12.26 -11.35
CA ALA A 371 14.50 11.64 -10.16
C ALA A 371 13.51 11.57 -9.00
N ASN A 372 12.74 12.64 -8.75
CA ASN A 372 11.67 12.61 -7.78
C ASN A 372 10.60 11.56 -8.17
N ALA A 373 10.19 11.49 -9.43
CA ALA A 373 9.19 10.53 -9.90
C ALA A 373 9.59 9.05 -9.71
N ILE A 374 10.87 8.69 -9.91
CA ILE A 374 11.33 7.32 -9.63
C ILE A 374 11.38 7.03 -8.12
N SER A 375 11.83 8.01 -7.34
CA SER A 375 12.07 7.82 -5.92
C SER A 375 10.81 7.93 -5.09
N GLN A 376 9.75 8.56 -5.62
CA GLN A 376 8.49 8.79 -4.93
C GLN A 376 7.56 7.60 -5.11
N ASP A 377 7.33 6.91 -4.00
CA ASP A 377 6.48 5.71 -3.93
C ASP A 377 4.96 6.04 -3.87
N GLY A 378 4.60 7.33 -3.92
CA GLY A 378 3.24 7.84 -3.72
C GLY A 378 2.63 7.38 -2.37
N ASP A 379 1.32 7.16 -2.34
CA ASP A 379 0.64 6.59 -1.17
C ASP A 379 0.82 5.08 -1.07
N ALA A 380 1.39 4.43 -2.09
CA ALA A 380 1.58 2.98 -2.12
C ALA A 380 2.61 2.51 -1.08
N LEU A 381 3.53 3.37 -0.65
CA LEU A 381 4.44 3.03 0.44
C LEU A 381 3.71 2.86 1.78
N LEU A 382 2.58 3.54 2.00
CA LEU A 382 1.87 3.55 3.28
C LEU A 382 1.33 2.15 3.67
N PRO A 383 0.65 1.40 2.78
CA PRO A 383 0.34 -0.01 3.03
C PRO A 383 1.57 -0.87 3.33
N LEU A 384 2.70 -0.65 2.64
CA LEU A 384 3.92 -1.42 2.85
C LEU A 384 4.52 -1.14 4.24
N ILE A 385 4.53 0.13 4.67
CA ILE A 385 4.95 0.56 6.03
C ILE A 385 4.05 -0.04 7.10
N ALA A 386 2.74 -0.11 6.85
CA ALA A 386 1.77 -0.68 7.77
C ALA A 386 2.04 -2.18 8.01
N ILE A 387 2.36 -2.93 6.96
CA ILE A 387 2.61 -4.38 7.07
C ILE A 387 4.02 -4.68 7.61
N ASP A 388 5.07 -4.14 7.01
CA ASP A 388 6.45 -4.29 7.49
C ASP A 388 7.34 -3.08 7.14
N ARG A 389 7.61 -2.27 8.17
CA ARG A 389 8.45 -1.06 8.07
C ARG A 389 9.85 -1.34 7.53
N SER A 390 10.41 -2.52 7.78
CA SER A 390 11.74 -2.88 7.28
C SER A 390 11.72 -3.10 5.77
N SER A 391 10.68 -3.73 5.25
CA SER A 391 10.47 -3.94 3.81
C SER A 391 10.26 -2.60 3.10
N ALA A 392 9.46 -1.71 3.70
CA ALA A 392 9.27 -0.35 3.19
C ALA A 392 10.60 0.43 3.12
N LEU A 393 11.39 0.42 4.19
CA LEU A 393 12.70 1.07 4.21
C LEU A 393 13.62 0.55 3.10
N TRP A 394 13.67 -0.77 2.89
CA TRP A 394 14.47 -1.35 1.81
C TRP A 394 13.96 -0.95 0.43
N ALA A 395 12.65 -0.96 0.22
CA ALA A 395 12.05 -0.55 -1.04
C ALA A 395 12.47 0.89 -1.39
N THR A 396 12.26 1.82 -0.46
CA THR A 396 12.60 3.23 -0.62
C THR A 396 14.10 3.46 -0.87
N ILE A 397 15.00 2.76 -0.17
CA ILE A 397 16.45 2.85 -0.45
C ILE A 397 16.76 2.40 -1.88
N ILE A 398 16.11 1.34 -2.34
CA ILE A 398 16.36 0.73 -3.66
C ILE A 398 15.75 1.53 -4.79
N THR A 399 14.63 2.23 -4.58
CA THR A 399 14.06 3.15 -5.58
C THR A 399 14.88 4.44 -5.69
N THR A 400 15.48 4.90 -4.60
CA THR A 400 16.30 6.13 -4.57
C THR A 400 17.63 6.01 -5.34
N ILE A 401 18.28 4.85 -5.29
CA ILE A 401 19.55 4.62 -6.02
C ILE A 401 19.40 4.84 -7.54
N PRO A 402 18.49 4.16 -8.25
CA PRO A 402 18.26 4.38 -9.67
C PRO A 402 17.69 5.78 -9.94
N ALA A 403 16.88 6.37 -9.05
CA ALA A 403 16.45 7.76 -9.18
C ALA A 403 17.63 8.72 -9.33
N ILE A 404 18.62 8.63 -8.44
CA ILE A 404 19.83 9.46 -8.49
C ILE A 404 20.65 9.14 -9.75
N ILE A 405 20.91 7.87 -10.02
CA ILE A 405 21.76 7.46 -11.16
C ILE A 405 21.15 7.94 -12.49
N PHE A 406 19.89 7.59 -12.76
CA PHE A 406 19.26 7.95 -14.03
C PHE A 406 18.88 9.44 -14.08
N GLY A 407 18.58 10.08 -12.95
CA GLY A 407 18.42 11.52 -12.85
C GLY A 407 19.70 12.27 -13.23
N LEU A 408 20.86 11.86 -12.72
CA LEU A 408 22.16 12.45 -13.09
C LEU A 408 22.49 12.25 -14.57
N ILE A 409 22.19 11.07 -15.11
CA ILE A 409 22.37 10.78 -16.54
C ILE A 409 21.51 11.73 -17.38
N LEU A 410 20.22 11.86 -17.06
CA LEU A 410 19.31 12.76 -17.78
C LEU A 410 19.74 14.22 -17.65
N TYR A 411 20.15 14.66 -16.47
CA TYR A 411 20.63 16.02 -16.27
C TYR A 411 21.87 16.33 -17.11
N TRP A 412 22.78 15.36 -17.22
CA TRP A 412 23.93 15.48 -18.12
C TRP A 412 23.50 15.63 -19.58
N PHE A 413 22.50 14.88 -20.04
CA PHE A 413 21.94 15.04 -21.38
C PHE A 413 21.25 16.40 -21.56
N GLU A 414 20.47 16.83 -20.57
CA GLU A 414 19.69 18.07 -20.59
C GLU A 414 20.58 19.31 -20.76
N ILE A 415 21.77 19.33 -20.13
CA ILE A 415 22.73 20.44 -20.26
C ILE A 415 23.59 20.33 -21.53
N ASN A 416 24.01 19.13 -21.92
CA ASN A 416 25.04 18.96 -22.96
C ASN A 416 24.45 18.72 -24.36
N THR A 417 23.14 18.58 -24.50
CA THR A 417 22.50 18.35 -25.79
C THR A 417 21.40 19.38 -26.07
N THR A 418 21.09 19.59 -27.35
CA THR A 418 19.95 20.42 -27.78
C THR A 418 18.58 19.81 -27.42
N LEU A 419 18.55 18.59 -26.83
CA LEU A 419 17.35 17.92 -26.35
C LEU A 419 16.77 18.56 -25.07
N GLY A 420 17.49 19.47 -24.41
CA GLY A 420 16.93 20.22 -23.26
C GLY A 420 15.62 20.95 -23.60
N GLY A 421 15.46 21.43 -24.83
CA GLY A 421 14.22 22.03 -25.33
C GLY A 421 13.12 21.02 -25.73
N LEU A 422 13.36 19.72 -25.60
CA LEU A 422 12.34 18.68 -25.81
C LEU A 422 11.58 18.37 -24.51
N PHE A 423 12.14 18.79 -23.37
CA PHE A 423 11.58 18.56 -22.04
C PHE A 423 10.83 19.79 -21.48
N HIS A 424 10.99 20.97 -22.06
CA HIS A 424 10.26 22.21 -21.74
C HIS A 424 9.45 22.63 -22.95
#